data_AF-A0A7S2LV70-F1
#
_entry.id   AF-A0A7S2LV70-F1
#
_cell.length_a   1.000
_cell.length_b   1.000
_cell.length_c   1.000
_cell.angle_alpha   90.00
_cell.angle_beta   90.00
_cell.angle_gamma   90.00
#
_symmetry.space_group_name_H-M   'P 1'
#
loop_
_entity.id
_entity.type
_entity.pdbx_description
1 polymer ?
#
loop_
_entity_poly.entity_id
_entity_poly.type
_entity_poly.pdbx_seq_one_letter_code
_entity_poly.pdbx_strand_id
1 'polypeptide(L)'
;FPWAWCCNADVEDSTLSLSTQRAVASDEYADVPTMPPYPTLLSAADSHAAAPAVGAGADAKQVEAFAPSAARGRSCVCLTEGTGARADATYRVEPAAAQVVVRVGEGSGAVETSFPVATIEDIYQISDGDDCFAPPLLAGLVPAERERLFVIVWSLDGVDSQRVCLLERSAADRDCLLEMLRCLTIPESEAEADVPSDEGK
;
A
#
# COMPACT_ATOMS: atom_id res chain seq x y z
N PHE A 1 -14.04 -13.03 19.14
CA PHE A 1 -13.83 -11.61 19.51
C PHE A 1 -14.78 -10.78 18.67
N PRO A 2 -15.76 -10.06 19.23
CA PRO A 2 -16.87 -9.52 18.44
C PRO A 2 -16.55 -8.10 17.97
N TRP A 3 -15.98 -7.98 16.77
CA TRP A 3 -15.81 -6.70 16.08
C TRP A 3 -17.02 -6.48 15.15
N ALA A 4 -18.19 -6.27 15.74
CA ALA A 4 -19.40 -5.88 15.01
C ALA A 4 -19.36 -4.37 14.71
N TRP A 5 -18.61 -3.98 13.68
CA TRP A 5 -18.78 -2.68 13.05
C TRP A 5 -20.00 -2.76 12.13
N CYS A 6 -21.17 -2.39 12.66
CA CYS A 6 -22.37 -2.17 11.86
C CYS A 6 -22.20 -0.91 11.01
N CYS A 7 -21.65 -1.07 9.81
CA CYS A 7 -21.68 -0.06 8.76
C CYS A 7 -23.09 -0.01 8.15
N ASN A 8 -23.92 0.95 8.58
CA ASN A 8 -25.01 1.45 7.75
C ASN A 8 -24.51 2.71 7.06
N ALA A 9 -24.04 2.57 5.82
CA ALA A 9 -23.81 3.69 4.93
C ALA A 9 -24.60 3.41 3.63
N ASP A 10 -25.75 4.07 3.55
CA ASP A 10 -26.59 4.17 2.36
C ASP A 10 -25.77 4.93 1.29
N VAL A 11 -25.35 4.24 0.24
CA VAL A 11 -24.58 4.82 -0.87
C VAL A 11 -25.53 5.01 -2.05
N GLU A 12 -25.87 6.27 -2.36
CA GLU A 12 -26.68 6.61 -3.52
C GLU A 12 -25.83 6.56 -4.80
N ASP A 13 -26.33 5.79 -5.75
CA ASP A 13 -25.81 5.50 -7.08
C ASP A 13 -25.59 6.80 -7.90
N SER A 14 -24.34 7.08 -8.25
CA SER A 14 -23.98 8.19 -9.15
C SER A 14 -23.47 7.64 -10.47
N THR A 15 -24.39 7.54 -11.43
CA THR A 15 -24.12 7.22 -12.83
C THR A 15 -23.18 8.25 -13.47
N LEU A 16 -22.01 7.82 -13.95
CA LEU A 16 -21.10 8.64 -14.73
C LEU A 16 -21.22 8.38 -16.23
N SER A 17 -21.30 9.48 -16.97
CA SER A 17 -21.43 9.57 -18.43
C SER A 17 -20.07 9.39 -19.12
N LEU A 18 -20.01 8.46 -20.08
CA LEU A 18 -18.86 8.26 -20.97
C LEU A 18 -18.79 9.34 -22.05
N SER A 19 -17.73 10.14 -22.05
CA SER A 19 -17.34 10.98 -23.18
C SER A 19 -16.03 10.51 -23.80
N THR A 20 -16.19 9.97 -25.01
CA THR A 20 -15.18 9.57 -26.00
C THR A 20 -14.07 10.60 -26.20
N GLN A 21 -12.81 10.14 -26.19
CA GLN A 21 -11.67 10.92 -26.67
C GLN A 21 -10.88 10.20 -27.77
N ARG A 22 -10.28 11.05 -28.60
CA ARG A 22 -9.99 10.90 -30.03
C ARG A 22 -8.51 10.57 -30.26
N ALA A 23 -8.24 9.64 -31.17
CA ALA A 23 -6.91 9.24 -31.58
C ALA A 23 -6.13 10.37 -32.28
N VAL A 24 -4.84 10.49 -31.93
CA VAL A 24 -3.82 11.20 -32.72
C VAL A 24 -2.67 10.24 -32.99
N ALA A 25 -2.16 10.34 -34.21
CA ALA A 25 -1.22 9.44 -34.85
C ALA A 25 0.23 9.96 -34.81
N SER A 26 1.14 9.00 -35.03
CA SER A 26 2.50 9.11 -35.59
C SER A 26 3.59 9.81 -34.75
N ASP A 27 4.73 9.14 -34.52
CA ASP A 27 5.91 9.35 -35.38
C ASP A 27 7.06 8.36 -35.10
N GLU A 28 7.69 7.92 -36.19
CA GLU A 28 9.13 7.68 -36.41
C GLU A 28 9.97 6.95 -35.34
N TYR A 29 10.18 5.64 -35.55
CA TYR A 29 11.19 4.81 -34.87
C TYR A 29 12.55 4.99 -35.54
N ALA A 30 13.49 5.61 -34.83
CA ALA A 30 14.90 5.68 -35.23
C ALA A 30 15.70 4.47 -34.69
N ASP A 31 16.44 3.86 -35.62
CA ASP A 31 17.61 2.98 -35.52
C ASP A 31 18.16 2.72 -34.10
N VAL A 32 17.89 1.54 -33.55
CA VAL A 32 18.43 1.08 -32.26
C VAL A 32 19.65 0.18 -32.50
N PRO A 33 20.83 0.49 -31.95
CA PRO A 33 22.01 -0.34 -32.09
C PRO A 33 21.84 -1.70 -31.40
N THR A 34 22.02 -2.77 -32.17
CA THR A 34 22.03 -4.16 -31.72
C THR A 34 23.06 -4.37 -30.60
N MET A 35 22.58 -4.62 -29.37
CA MET A 35 23.41 -5.01 -28.24
C MET A 35 23.92 -6.46 -28.38
N PRO A 36 25.15 -6.75 -27.90
CA PRO A 36 25.66 -8.11 -27.83
C PRO A 36 24.93 -8.93 -26.74
N PRO A 37 24.88 -10.26 -26.87
CA PRO A 37 24.18 -11.14 -25.93
C PRO A 37 24.84 -11.07 -24.54
N TYR A 38 24.08 -10.65 -23.54
CA TYR A 38 24.50 -10.72 -22.14
C TYR A 38 24.45 -12.19 -21.67
N PRO A 39 25.45 -12.63 -20.89
CA PRO A 39 25.44 -13.96 -20.27
C PRO A 39 24.32 -14.03 -19.23
N THR A 40 23.41 -14.97 -19.41
CA THR A 40 22.36 -15.33 -18.45
C THR A 40 23.01 -15.89 -17.19
N LEU A 41 23.22 -15.04 -16.18
CA LEU A 41 23.52 -15.52 -14.84
C LEU A 41 22.21 -15.97 -14.20
N LEU A 42 22.05 -17.29 -14.17
CA LEU A 42 21.01 -18.02 -13.45
C LEU A 42 21.20 -17.75 -11.94
N SER A 43 20.63 -16.66 -11.45
CA SER A 43 20.61 -16.36 -10.01
C SER A 43 19.43 -17.09 -9.40
N ALA A 44 19.71 -18.16 -8.67
CA ALA A 44 18.75 -18.81 -7.80
C ALA A 44 18.32 -17.79 -6.75
N ALA A 45 17.12 -17.24 -6.90
CA ALA A 45 16.47 -16.48 -5.85
C ALA A 45 16.03 -17.49 -4.79
N ASP A 46 16.89 -17.71 -3.80
CA ASP A 46 16.46 -18.19 -2.50
C ASP A 46 15.49 -17.14 -1.94
N SER A 47 14.19 -17.41 -2.10
CA SER A 47 13.10 -16.69 -1.42
C SER A 47 13.21 -16.98 0.08
N HIS A 48 14.13 -16.29 0.74
CA HIS A 48 14.16 -16.21 2.18
C HIS A 48 12.89 -15.47 2.62
N ALA A 49 11.90 -16.24 3.05
CA ALA A 49 10.78 -15.74 3.82
C ALA A 49 11.32 -15.18 5.14
N ALA A 50 11.79 -13.93 5.10
CA ALA A 50 12.16 -13.18 6.28
C ALA A 50 10.88 -12.97 7.08
N ALA A 51 10.75 -13.70 8.19
CA ALA A 51 9.66 -13.50 9.13
C ALA A 51 9.68 -12.04 9.61
N PRO A 52 8.51 -11.38 9.70
CA PRO A 52 8.46 -9.95 10.01
C PRO A 52 9.00 -9.71 11.42
N ALA A 53 10.04 -8.87 11.52
CA ALA A 53 10.51 -8.37 12.79
C ALA A 53 9.38 -7.56 13.44
N VAL A 54 8.76 -8.14 14.47
CA VAL A 54 7.66 -7.51 15.20
C VAL A 54 8.22 -6.35 16.02
N GLY A 55 8.27 -5.17 15.40
CA GLY A 55 8.48 -3.91 16.12
C GLY A 55 7.47 -3.75 17.24
N ALA A 56 7.82 -2.96 18.27
CA ALA A 56 6.95 -2.66 19.40
C ALA A 56 5.62 -2.08 18.89
N GLY A 57 4.61 -2.94 18.73
CA GLY A 57 3.32 -2.59 18.15
C GLY A 57 2.62 -1.53 18.98
N ALA A 58 1.85 -0.67 18.30
CA ALA A 58 0.96 0.26 18.98
C ALA A 58 -0.02 -0.50 19.88
N ASP A 59 -0.35 0.07 21.04
CA ASP A 59 -1.36 -0.53 21.93
C ASP A 59 -2.72 -0.58 21.21
N ALA A 60 -3.49 -1.65 21.40
CA ALA A 60 -4.80 -1.81 20.75
C ALA A 60 -5.73 -0.61 20.95
N LYS A 61 -5.65 0.06 22.11
CA LYS A 61 -6.42 1.28 22.40
C LYS A 61 -5.99 2.46 21.53
N GLN A 62 -4.70 2.56 21.19
CA GLN A 62 -4.20 3.59 20.30
C GLN A 62 -4.68 3.34 18.87
N VAL A 63 -4.64 2.09 18.41
CA VAL A 63 -5.15 1.69 17.09
C VAL A 63 -6.65 1.99 16.98
N GLU A 64 -7.43 1.66 18.01
CA GLU A 64 -8.87 1.95 18.07
C GLU A 64 -9.15 3.46 18.01
N ALA A 65 -8.39 4.28 18.75
CA ALA A 65 -8.53 5.74 18.70
C ALA A 65 -8.08 6.33 17.35
N PHE A 66 -7.13 5.69 16.68
CA PHE A 66 -6.57 6.13 15.41
C PHE A 66 -7.49 5.78 14.22
N ALA A 67 -8.19 4.64 14.27
CA ALA A 67 -9.04 4.11 13.20
C ALA A 67 -10.03 5.10 12.59
N PRO A 68 -10.85 5.85 13.36
CA PRO A 68 -11.79 6.80 12.77
C PRO A 68 -11.09 7.92 11.97
N SER A 69 -9.88 8.30 12.37
CA SER A 69 -9.11 9.33 11.65
C SER A 69 -8.51 8.80 10.36
N ALA A 70 -7.96 7.58 10.37
CA ALA A 70 -7.45 6.92 9.17
C ALA A 70 -8.58 6.68 8.15
N ALA A 71 -9.79 6.34 8.60
CA ALA A 71 -10.96 6.15 7.75
C ALA A 71 -11.48 7.44 7.11
N ARG A 72 -11.25 8.61 7.72
CA ARG A 72 -11.61 9.90 7.12
C ARG A 72 -10.57 10.44 6.13
N GLY A 73 -9.36 9.90 6.17
CA GLY A 73 -8.22 10.45 5.46
C GLY A 73 -7.30 11.21 6.41
N ARG A 74 -5.99 10.97 6.31
CA ARG A 74 -4.95 11.64 7.09
C ARG A 74 -3.87 12.18 6.17
N SER A 75 -3.44 13.40 6.43
CA SER A 75 -2.36 14.04 5.70
C SER A 75 -1.01 13.38 6.01
N CYS A 76 -0.24 13.13 4.97
CA CYS A 76 1.11 12.60 5.02
C CYS A 76 1.94 13.24 3.89
N VAL A 77 3.21 12.83 3.77
CA VAL A 77 4.04 13.20 2.62
C VAL A 77 4.37 11.94 1.84
N CYS A 78 4.18 11.97 0.52
CA CYS A 78 4.63 10.94 -0.39
C CYS A 78 6.03 11.29 -0.91
N LEU A 79 6.92 10.31 -0.96
CA LEU A 79 8.27 10.44 -1.48
C LEU A 79 8.40 9.68 -2.80
N THR A 80 8.92 10.34 -3.83
CA THR A 80 9.25 9.67 -5.10
C THR A 80 10.55 8.87 -4.93
N GLU A 81 10.51 7.55 -5.07
CA GLU A 81 11.64 6.63 -4.81
C GLU A 81 12.91 7.02 -5.57
N GLY A 82 12.82 7.34 -6.86
CA GLY A 82 13.99 7.66 -7.69
C GLY A 82 14.64 9.01 -7.43
N THR A 83 13.89 9.98 -6.88
CA THR A 83 14.38 11.38 -6.75
C THR A 83 14.40 11.89 -5.31
N GLY A 84 13.72 11.21 -4.38
CA GLY A 84 13.45 11.72 -3.04
C GLY A 84 12.54 12.95 -3.01
N ALA A 85 11.89 13.29 -4.13
CA ALA A 85 11.00 14.45 -4.20
C ALA A 85 9.80 14.26 -3.27
N ARG A 86 9.40 15.34 -2.60
CA ARG A 86 8.31 15.35 -1.62
C ARG A 86 7.05 15.90 -2.27
N ALA A 87 5.92 15.23 -2.05
CA ALA A 87 4.61 15.70 -2.44
C ALA A 87 3.65 15.56 -1.26
N ASP A 88 2.81 16.57 -1.03
CA ASP A 88 1.73 16.47 -0.06
C ASP A 88 0.77 15.36 -0.50
N ALA A 89 0.36 14.53 0.45
CA ALA A 89 -0.50 13.41 0.20
C ALA A 89 -1.53 13.24 1.32
N THR A 90 -2.58 12.50 1.03
CA THR A 90 -3.56 12.04 2.01
C THR A 90 -3.79 10.56 1.77
N TYR A 91 -3.72 9.74 2.80
CA TYR A 91 -4.15 8.35 2.71
C TYR A 91 -5.44 8.15 3.50
N ARG A 92 -6.25 7.19 3.06
CA ARG A 92 -7.45 6.70 3.73
C ARG A 92 -7.37 5.18 3.79
N VAL A 93 -7.69 4.62 4.96
CA VAL A 93 -7.90 3.18 5.11
C VAL A 93 -9.40 2.95 5.13
N GLU A 94 -9.90 2.02 4.34
CA GLU A 94 -11.31 1.66 4.25
C GLU A 94 -11.50 0.26 4.82
N PRO A 95 -11.78 0.11 6.12
CA PRO A 95 -11.80 -1.20 6.76
C PRO A 95 -12.89 -2.12 6.22
N ALA A 96 -14.03 -1.55 5.80
CA ALA A 96 -15.13 -2.32 5.21
C ALA A 96 -14.78 -2.94 3.86
N ALA A 97 -13.94 -2.27 3.06
CA ALA A 97 -13.44 -2.78 1.78
C ALA A 97 -12.07 -3.46 1.91
N ALA A 98 -11.50 -3.47 3.13
CA ALA A 98 -10.10 -3.81 3.38
C ALA A 98 -9.16 -3.17 2.35
N GLN A 99 -9.32 -1.88 2.08
CA GLN A 99 -8.62 -1.16 1.00
C GLN A 99 -7.86 0.05 1.55
N VAL A 100 -6.70 0.36 0.95
CA VAL A 100 -5.96 1.59 1.20
C VAL A 100 -6.06 2.47 -0.05
N VAL A 101 -6.36 3.75 0.17
CA VAL A 101 -6.40 4.77 -0.88
C VAL A 101 -5.36 5.84 -0.54
N VAL A 102 -4.45 6.12 -1.47
CA VAL A 102 -3.44 7.17 -1.34
C VAL A 102 -3.67 8.19 -2.45
N ARG A 103 -3.85 9.45 -2.06
CA ARG A 103 -3.99 10.58 -2.97
C ARG A 103 -2.79 11.50 -2.83
N VAL A 104 -2.06 11.71 -3.93
CA VAL A 104 -0.86 12.55 -3.99
C VAL A 104 -1.19 13.83 -4.77
N GLY A 105 -0.88 14.99 -4.18
CA GLY A 105 -1.20 16.31 -4.72
C GLY A 105 -2.62 16.79 -4.37
N GLU A 106 -2.93 18.01 -4.80
CA GLU A 106 -4.20 18.69 -4.52
C GLU A 106 -5.02 18.96 -5.80
N GLY A 107 -6.33 19.13 -5.64
CA GLY A 107 -7.22 19.55 -6.71
C GLY A 107 -7.43 18.50 -7.81
N SER A 108 -7.61 18.97 -9.06
CA SER A 108 -7.92 18.16 -10.24
C SER A 108 -6.71 17.43 -10.85
N GLY A 109 -5.49 17.75 -10.39
CA GLY A 109 -4.25 17.09 -10.82
C GLY A 109 -3.76 16.03 -9.84
N ALA A 110 -4.52 15.75 -8.78
CA ALA A 110 -4.15 14.77 -7.79
C ALA A 110 -4.17 13.35 -8.40
N VAL A 111 -3.12 12.58 -8.13
CA VAL A 111 -3.04 11.18 -8.52
C VAL A 111 -3.58 10.35 -7.36
N GLU A 112 -4.60 9.55 -7.63
CA GLU A 112 -5.18 8.62 -6.67
C GLU A 112 -4.74 7.20 -7.01
N THR A 113 -4.28 6.47 -6.01
CA THR A 113 -3.86 5.07 -6.11
C THR A 113 -4.53 4.31 -5.00
N SER A 114 -5.14 3.18 -5.34
CA SER A 114 -5.86 2.37 -4.36
C SER A 114 -5.51 0.91 -4.52
N PHE A 115 -5.35 0.19 -3.41
CA PHE A 115 -5.01 -1.23 -3.42
C PHE A 115 -5.64 -1.97 -2.24
N PRO A 116 -6.09 -3.23 -2.40
CA PRO A 116 -6.56 -4.06 -1.30
C PRO A 116 -5.41 -4.35 -0.31
N VAL A 117 -5.70 -4.35 0.99
CA VAL A 117 -4.74 -4.74 2.03
C VAL A 117 -4.22 -6.17 1.81
N ALA A 118 -5.07 -7.06 1.29
CA ALA A 118 -4.69 -8.43 0.95
C ALA A 118 -3.64 -8.53 -0.17
N THR A 119 -3.44 -7.47 -0.97
CA THR A 119 -2.42 -7.43 -2.03
C THR A 119 -1.07 -6.89 -1.55
N ILE A 120 -0.98 -6.44 -0.30
CA ILE A 120 0.27 -5.98 0.28
C ILE A 120 1.20 -7.18 0.45
N GLU A 121 2.34 -7.12 -0.23
CA GLU A 121 3.38 -8.14 -0.16
C GLU A 121 4.30 -7.91 1.03
N ASP A 122 4.70 -6.65 1.23
CA ASP A 122 5.64 -6.27 2.29
C ASP A 122 5.46 -4.80 2.71
N ILE A 123 5.89 -4.49 3.93
CA ILE A 123 5.94 -3.12 4.45
C ILE A 123 7.31 -2.89 5.10
N TYR A 124 8.15 -2.09 4.44
CA TYR A 124 9.48 -1.74 4.93
C TYR A 124 9.47 -0.49 5.81
N GLN A 125 10.23 -0.55 6.90
CA GLN A 125 10.56 0.55 7.80
C GLN A 125 12.07 0.71 7.88
N ILE A 126 12.54 1.84 8.42
CA ILE A 126 13.98 2.08 8.57
C ILE A 126 14.69 1.00 9.42
N SER A 127 13.96 0.32 10.31
CA SER A 127 14.49 -0.78 11.12
C SER A 127 14.82 -2.04 10.33
N ASP A 128 14.26 -2.21 9.13
CA ASP A 128 14.49 -3.37 8.27
C ASP A 128 15.82 -3.27 7.51
N GLY A 129 16.39 -2.07 7.44
CA GLY A 129 17.68 -1.79 6.80
C GLY A 129 17.60 -0.65 5.79
N ASP A 130 18.70 0.11 5.66
CA ASP A 130 18.80 1.21 4.68
C ASP A 130 18.77 0.68 3.22
N ASP A 131 19.09 -0.60 3.01
CA ASP A 131 19.09 -1.29 1.72
C ASP A 131 17.69 -1.57 1.16
N CYS A 132 16.65 -1.53 2.00
CA CYS A 132 15.25 -1.60 1.57
C CYS A 132 14.78 -0.31 0.87
N PHE A 133 15.60 0.75 0.88
CA PHE A 133 15.23 2.07 0.37
C PHE A 133 16.21 2.54 -0.72
N ALA A 134 15.69 3.26 -1.71
CA ALA A 134 16.54 3.90 -2.70
C ALA A 134 17.45 4.96 -2.03
N PRO A 135 18.77 5.00 -2.31
CA PRO A 135 19.67 5.98 -1.71
C PRO A 135 19.24 7.45 -1.86
N PRO A 136 18.67 7.90 -3.00
CA PRO A 136 18.16 9.27 -3.14
C PRO A 136 17.06 9.61 -2.14
N LEU A 137 16.23 8.63 -1.75
CA LEU A 137 15.18 8.81 -0.78
C LEU A 137 15.79 9.11 0.60
N LEU A 138 16.76 8.31 1.05
CA LEU A 138 17.37 8.46 2.38
C LEU A 138 18.29 9.68 2.50
N ALA A 139 18.90 10.11 1.40
CA ALA A 139 19.82 11.26 1.38
C ALA A 139 19.14 12.57 1.78
N GLY A 140 17.84 12.71 1.51
CA GLY A 140 17.05 13.92 1.78
C GLY A 140 16.31 13.92 3.13
N LEU A 141 16.46 12.89 3.96
CA LEU A 141 15.71 12.73 5.22
C LEU A 141 16.60 12.96 6.44
N VAL A 142 16.11 13.76 7.39
CA VAL A 142 16.73 13.84 8.72
C VAL A 142 16.40 12.59 9.56
N PRO A 143 17.17 12.26 10.61
CA PRO A 143 16.93 11.05 11.41
C PRO A 143 15.49 10.91 11.92
N ALA A 144 14.89 11.99 12.42
CA ALA A 144 13.50 11.99 12.89
C ALA A 144 12.44 11.81 11.76
N GLU A 145 12.81 12.03 10.50
CA GLU A 145 11.97 11.67 9.36
C GLU A 145 12.12 10.20 9.01
N ARG A 146 13.33 9.65 9.07
CA ARG A 146 13.58 8.23 8.83
C ARG A 146 12.77 7.34 9.78
N GLU A 147 12.60 7.75 11.04
CA GLU A 147 11.75 7.07 12.02
C GLU A 147 10.25 7.10 11.68
N ARG A 148 9.81 7.95 10.76
CA ARG A 148 8.40 8.08 10.33
C ARG A 148 8.16 7.54 8.93
N LEU A 149 9.24 7.14 8.25
CA LEU A 149 9.23 6.61 6.90
C LEU A 149 8.78 5.15 6.94
N PHE A 150 7.95 4.80 5.96
CA PHE A 150 7.62 3.42 5.63
C PHE A 150 7.31 3.30 4.13
N VAL A 151 7.49 2.11 3.58
CA VAL A 151 7.19 1.77 2.18
C VAL A 151 6.20 0.63 2.17
N ILE A 152 5.10 0.78 1.44
CA ILE A 152 4.17 -0.31 1.19
C ILE A 152 4.46 -0.85 -0.20
N VAL A 153 4.62 -2.16 -0.32
CA VAL A 153 4.78 -2.88 -1.57
C VAL A 153 3.55 -3.76 -1.78
N TRP A 154 2.93 -3.69 -2.96
CA TRP A 154 1.77 -4.50 -3.31
C TRP A 154 1.83 -4.96 -4.75
N SER A 155 1.19 -6.09 -5.07
CA SER A 155 1.03 -6.57 -6.43
C SER A 155 -0.44 -6.85 -6.72
N LEU A 156 -0.92 -6.37 -7.87
CA LEU A 156 -2.26 -6.65 -8.36
C LEU A 156 -2.18 -7.70 -9.45
N ASP A 157 -2.82 -8.85 -9.25
CA ASP A 157 -2.98 -9.92 -10.26
C ASP A 157 -1.67 -10.43 -10.90
N GLY A 158 -0.56 -10.42 -10.15
CA GLY A 158 0.74 -10.89 -10.64
C GLY A 158 1.43 -9.94 -11.61
N VAL A 159 0.98 -8.68 -11.68
CA VAL A 159 1.71 -7.56 -12.31
C VAL A 159 2.92 -7.19 -11.44
N ASP A 160 3.92 -6.54 -12.04
CA ASP A 160 5.08 -5.98 -11.33
C ASP A 160 4.66 -5.28 -10.03
N SER A 161 5.36 -5.60 -8.93
CA SER A 161 5.06 -5.03 -7.62
C SER A 161 5.18 -3.50 -7.67
N GLN A 162 4.13 -2.84 -7.21
CA GLN A 162 4.06 -1.40 -7.04
C GLN A 162 4.51 -1.02 -5.63
N ARG A 163 4.97 0.21 -5.49
CA ARG A 163 5.53 0.74 -4.24
C ARG A 163 5.04 2.14 -4.00
N VAL A 164 4.79 2.46 -2.73
CA VAL A 164 4.53 3.84 -2.28
C VAL A 164 5.33 4.12 -1.03
N CYS A 165 6.10 5.20 -1.06
CA CYS A 165 6.91 5.64 0.06
C CYS A 165 6.18 6.77 0.78
N LEU A 166 5.82 6.56 2.03
CA LEU A 166 5.03 7.51 2.82
C LEU A 166 5.80 7.93 4.08
N LEU A 167 5.62 9.19 4.43
CA LEU A 167 6.15 9.79 5.65
C LEU A 167 4.99 10.25 6.53
N GLU A 168 4.84 9.62 7.67
CA GLU A 168 3.81 9.95 8.65
C GLU A 168 4.18 11.18 9.49
N ARG A 169 3.18 11.76 10.17
CA ARG A 169 3.38 12.94 11.03
C ARG A 169 4.20 12.61 12.26
N SER A 170 4.05 11.41 12.81
CA SER A 170 4.79 10.90 13.95
C SER A 170 5.07 9.40 13.81
N ALA A 171 6.11 8.91 14.50
CA ALA A 171 6.41 7.47 14.50
C ALA A 171 5.26 6.67 15.15
N ALA A 172 4.64 7.22 16.20
CA ALA A 172 3.47 6.62 16.82
C ALA A 172 2.26 6.50 15.87
N ASP A 173 2.02 7.52 15.02
CA ASP A 173 0.96 7.47 14.01
C ASP A 173 1.26 6.42 12.94
N ARG A 174 2.53 6.32 12.49
CA ARG A 174 2.99 5.24 11.61
C ARG A 174 2.71 3.88 12.24
N ASP A 175 3.11 3.68 13.49
CA ASP A 175 2.95 2.39 14.17
C ASP A 175 1.47 2.01 14.30
N CYS A 176 0.59 2.98 14.61
CA CYS A 176 -0.86 2.76 14.63
C CYS A 176 -1.43 2.38 13.26
N LEU A 177 -0.94 3.03 12.18
CA LEU A 177 -1.34 2.70 10.82
C LEU A 177 -0.91 1.29 10.45
N LEU A 178 0.36 0.93 10.68
CA LEU A 178 0.89 -0.38 10.33
C LEU A 178 0.19 -1.50 11.12
N GLU A 179 -0.08 -1.28 12.41
CA GLU A 179 -0.82 -2.24 13.22
C GLU A 179 -2.27 -2.40 12.74
N MET A 180 -2.93 -1.33 12.32
CA MET A 180 -4.26 -1.42 11.69
C MET A 180 -4.23 -2.21 10.38
N LEU A 181 -3.24 -1.98 9.52
CA LEU A 181 -3.12 -2.73 8.26
C LEU A 181 -2.95 -4.22 8.56
N ARG A 182 -2.13 -4.59 9.56
CA ARG A 182 -1.98 -5.98 10.01
C ARG A 182 -3.29 -6.59 10.48
N CYS A 183 -4.12 -5.85 11.23
CA CYS A 183 -5.43 -6.32 11.64
C CYS A 183 -6.36 -6.61 10.46
N LEU A 184 -6.21 -5.87 9.35
CA LEU A 184 -6.99 -6.05 8.13
C LEU A 184 -6.45 -7.15 7.21
N THR A 185 -5.20 -7.60 7.38
CA THR A 185 -4.58 -8.67 6.59
C THR A 185 -5.03 -10.07 7.02
N ILE A 186 -5.70 -10.22 8.17
CA ILE A 186 -6.17 -11.53 8.64
C ILE A 186 -7.15 -12.08 7.59
N PRO A 187 -6.81 -13.17 6.88
CA PRO A 187 -7.73 -13.74 5.91
C PRO A 187 -8.98 -14.20 6.66
N GLU A 188 -10.17 -13.85 6.16
CA GLU A 188 -11.43 -14.48 6.57
C GLU A 188 -11.51 -15.95 6.10
N SER A 189 -10.37 -16.66 6.11
CA SER A 189 -10.32 -18.08 5.86
C SER A 189 -10.90 -18.81 7.06
N GLU A 190 -11.89 -19.66 6.79
CA GLU A 190 -12.56 -20.58 7.70
C GLU A 190 -13.80 -20.04 8.44
N ALA A 191 -14.62 -19.23 7.77
CA ALA A 191 -16.07 -19.48 7.83
C ALA A 191 -16.44 -20.60 6.84
N GLU A 192 -15.72 -21.73 6.91
CA GLU A 192 -16.16 -22.94 6.24
C GLU A 192 -17.47 -23.33 6.91
N ALA A 193 -18.54 -23.22 6.14
CA ALA A 193 -19.81 -23.81 6.45
C ALA A 193 -19.56 -25.28 6.82
N ASP A 194 -19.73 -25.59 8.11
CA ASP A 194 -20.14 -26.91 8.56
C ASP A 194 -21.45 -27.19 7.81
N VAL A 195 -21.32 -27.73 6.59
CA VAL A 195 -22.43 -28.27 5.82
C VAL A 195 -22.74 -29.58 6.54
N PRO A 196 -23.81 -29.67 7.35
CA PRO A 196 -24.20 -30.95 7.89
C PRO A 196 -24.48 -31.85 6.70
N SER A 197 -23.62 -32.84 6.49
CA SER A 197 -23.90 -33.98 5.63
C SER A 197 -25.17 -34.62 6.17
N ASP A 198 -26.30 -34.26 5.56
CA ASP A 198 -27.59 -34.91 5.77
C ASP A 198 -27.48 -36.32 5.21
N GLU A 199 -26.93 -37.22 6.03
CA GLU A 199 -26.86 -38.65 5.77
C GLU A 199 -28.17 -39.28 6.27
N GLY A 200 -29.18 -39.35 5.40
CA GLY A 200 -30.37 -40.18 5.61
C GLY A 200 -31.45 -39.91 4.57
N LYS A 201 -32.10 -40.88 3.93
CA LYS A 201 -32.09 -42.34 4.03
C LYS A 201 -32.85 -42.89 2.82
#